data_AF-A0A914F9R6-F1
#
_entry.id   AF-A0A914F9R6-F1
#
_cell.length_a   1.000
_cell.length_b   1.000
_cell.length_c   1.000
_cell.angle_alpha   90.00
_cell.angle_beta   90.00
_cell.angle_gamma   90.00
#
_symmetry.space_group_name_H-M   'P 1'
#
loop_
_entity.id
_entity.type
_entity.pdbx_description
1 polymer ?
#
loop_
_entity_poly.entity_id
_entity_poly.type
_entity_poly.pdbx_seq_one_letter_code
_entity_poly.pdbx_strand_id
1 'polypeptide(L)'
;MVEEKNTTEKMETENVEPFPTVYVLQAIKNAQQKHGLRHQNYQRYRTYCFDKVRRVRKCLKFTHHHKCTPKYKNPKFQLRPITEDVIDNVRFFEILIFEVERAWAYAMQLKYECNDDELSRKKFHKMNKLRRALEHALHLEQIAKIHPRVDSTTKKEVEAYCAYIGATLAVEAKQWKSAEELYKKVIAIYEKLKQVVDSEEMIALYEARCKEVQSVLKVCAHYASENVDDSQIKKLKMDFDQDLNLEFDDLKIGIKGESRKNDKSEAMEIDTTQITEIPRLEPMPCKPVFFDLALNHIKMPSLNSRMQEQSQEEEGQAGIGSRIKNMFWGFK
;
A
#
# COMPACT_ATOMS: atom_id res chain seq x y z
N MET A 1 46.24 -2.88 43.76
CA MET A 1 45.22 -3.75 44.38
C MET A 1 44.09 -2.84 44.85
N VAL A 2 43.13 -2.58 43.95
CA VAL A 2 41.87 -1.90 44.29
C VAL A 2 40.78 -2.79 43.73
N GLU A 3 39.86 -3.16 44.60
CA GLU A 3 38.82 -4.17 44.41
C GLU A 3 37.82 -3.76 43.33
N GLU A 4 37.74 -4.49 42.22
CA GLU A 4 36.57 -4.50 41.35
C GLU A 4 35.55 -5.50 41.91
N LYS A 5 34.62 -4.99 42.73
CA LYS A 5 33.40 -5.72 43.11
C LYS A 5 32.25 -5.24 42.22
N ASN A 6 31.79 -6.17 41.39
CA ASN A 6 30.39 -6.44 41.05
C ASN A 6 29.48 -5.26 40.63
N THR A 7 29.22 -5.19 39.32
CA THR A 7 27.89 -4.89 38.78
C THR A 7 27.65 -5.74 37.53
N THR A 8 27.62 -7.06 37.71
CA THR A 8 26.92 -7.98 36.82
C THR A 8 25.50 -8.13 37.34
N GLU A 9 24.68 -7.11 37.13
CA GLU A 9 23.23 -7.25 37.24
C GLU A 9 22.75 -8.02 36.01
N LYS A 10 22.65 -9.33 36.21
CA LYS A 10 21.83 -10.23 35.40
C LYS A 10 20.42 -9.65 35.40
N MET A 11 19.98 -9.13 34.26
CA MET A 11 18.57 -8.82 34.05
C MET A 11 17.78 -10.12 34.19
N GLU A 12 17.04 -10.20 35.29
CA GLU A 12 16.05 -11.23 35.54
C GLU A 12 15.04 -11.20 34.40
N THR A 13 15.03 -12.24 33.58
CA THR A 13 13.96 -12.46 32.61
C THR A 13 12.68 -12.75 33.38
N GLU A 14 11.92 -11.70 33.67
CA GLU A 14 10.55 -11.83 34.14
C GLU A 14 9.80 -12.75 33.14
N ASN A 15 9.15 -13.79 33.66
CA ASN A 15 8.33 -14.72 32.88
C ASN A 15 7.09 -13.98 32.35
N VAL A 16 7.26 -13.20 31.28
CA VAL A 16 6.16 -12.53 30.62
C VAL A 16 5.47 -13.51 29.70
N GLU A 17 4.14 -13.64 29.83
CA GLU A 17 3.33 -14.54 29.00
C GLU A 17 3.58 -14.30 27.49
N PRO A 18 3.69 -15.38 26.70
CA PRO A 18 3.86 -15.28 25.26
C PRO A 18 2.64 -14.60 24.62
N PHE A 19 2.86 -13.89 23.52
CA PHE A 19 1.74 -13.35 22.75
C PHE A 19 0.94 -14.48 22.10
N PRO A 20 -0.38 -14.31 21.91
CA PRO A 20 -1.14 -15.26 21.11
C PRO A 20 -0.62 -15.31 19.67
N THR A 21 -0.74 -16.48 19.05
CA THR A 21 -0.33 -16.72 17.67
C THR A 21 -1.04 -15.76 16.70
N VAL A 22 -0.25 -14.95 16.01
CA VAL A 22 -0.70 -14.02 14.97
C VAL A 22 -0.59 -14.69 13.60
N TYR A 23 -1.73 -15.14 13.09
CA TYR A 23 -1.84 -15.67 11.73
C TYR A 23 -1.92 -14.52 10.71
N VAL A 24 -0.77 -14.17 10.11
CA VAL A 24 -0.63 -13.02 9.20
C VAL A 24 -1.44 -13.26 7.93
N LEU A 25 -1.33 -14.46 7.35
CA LEU A 25 -2.01 -14.79 6.10
C LEU A 25 -3.54 -14.71 6.27
N GLN A 26 -4.05 -15.23 7.39
CA GLN A 26 -5.48 -15.23 7.68
C GLN A 26 -6.02 -13.81 7.91
N ALA A 27 -5.29 -12.99 8.66
CA ALA A 27 -5.64 -11.58 8.87
C ALA A 27 -5.73 -10.80 7.53
N ILE A 28 -4.79 -11.05 6.61
CA ILE A 28 -4.74 -10.40 5.30
C ILE A 28 -5.90 -10.88 4.41
N LYS A 29 -6.06 -12.19 4.22
CA LYS A 29 -7.09 -12.74 3.33
C LYS A 29 -8.50 -12.36 3.78
N ASN A 30 -8.77 -12.44 5.09
CA ASN A 30 -10.04 -11.96 5.67
C ASN A 30 -10.28 -10.48 5.39
N ALA A 31 -9.25 -9.63 5.55
CA ALA A 31 -9.38 -8.21 5.27
C ALA A 31 -9.60 -7.93 3.77
N GLN A 32 -8.90 -8.64 2.89
CA GLN A 32 -9.01 -8.52 1.43
C GLN A 32 -10.42 -8.90 0.94
N GLN A 33 -10.94 -10.05 1.40
CA GLN A 33 -12.28 -10.52 1.05
C GLN A 33 -13.38 -9.56 1.53
N LYS A 34 -13.29 -9.07 2.77
CA LYS A 34 -14.30 -8.16 3.36
C LYS A 34 -14.29 -6.76 2.74
N HIS A 35 -13.13 -6.24 2.32
CA HIS A 35 -12.96 -4.82 2.01
C HIS A 35 -12.71 -4.51 0.51
N GLY A 36 -13.19 -5.37 -0.39
CA GLY A 36 -13.39 -5.03 -1.80
C GLY A 36 -12.54 -5.81 -2.80
N LEU A 37 -11.58 -6.62 -2.36
CA LEU A 37 -10.75 -7.40 -3.27
C LEU A 37 -11.54 -8.50 -3.99
N ARG A 38 -12.68 -8.93 -3.41
CA ARG A 38 -13.67 -9.79 -4.09
C ARG A 38 -14.20 -9.19 -5.40
N HIS A 39 -14.21 -7.85 -5.52
CA HIS A 39 -14.60 -7.12 -6.73
C HIS A 39 -13.41 -6.39 -7.37
N GLN A 40 -12.17 -6.84 -7.08
CA GLN A 40 -10.93 -6.25 -7.59
C GLN A 40 -10.75 -4.74 -7.31
N ASN A 41 -11.43 -4.21 -6.27
CA ASN A 41 -11.35 -2.79 -5.94
C ASN A 41 -10.18 -2.53 -4.95
N TYR A 42 -8.99 -2.33 -5.52
CA TYR A 42 -7.76 -2.06 -4.76
C TYR A 42 -7.78 -0.71 -4.03
N GLN A 43 -8.44 0.31 -4.59
CA GLN A 43 -8.54 1.63 -3.97
C GLN A 43 -9.33 1.57 -2.66
N ARG A 44 -10.45 0.83 -2.63
CA ARG A 44 -11.24 0.60 -1.42
C ARG A 44 -10.43 -0.12 -0.35
N TYR A 45 -9.73 -1.19 -0.74
CA TYR A 45 -8.89 -1.96 0.20
C TYR A 45 -7.76 -1.10 0.78
N ARG A 46 -7.07 -0.31 -0.06
CA ARG A 46 -6.02 0.62 0.38
C ARG A 46 -6.52 1.64 1.41
N THR A 47 -7.70 2.23 1.18
CA THR A 47 -8.31 3.19 2.12
C THR A 47 -8.63 2.50 3.44
N TYR A 48 -9.19 1.28 3.39
CA TYR A 48 -9.40 0.48 4.59
C TYR A 48 -8.10 0.23 5.37
N CYS A 49 -7.01 -0.17 4.70
CA CYS A 49 -5.72 -0.38 5.37
C CYS A 49 -5.20 0.90 6.03
N PHE A 50 -5.32 2.05 5.35
CA PHE A 50 -4.98 3.35 5.93
C PHE A 50 -5.79 3.65 7.20
N ASP A 51 -7.11 3.47 7.16
CA ASP A 51 -7.98 3.74 8.30
C ASP A 51 -7.80 2.71 9.42
N LYS A 52 -7.47 1.46 9.10
CA LYS A 52 -7.14 0.42 10.07
C LYS A 52 -5.88 0.80 10.84
N VAL A 53 -4.79 1.14 10.15
CA VAL A 53 -3.55 1.63 10.79
C VAL A 53 -3.83 2.85 11.68
N ARG A 54 -4.57 3.84 11.16
CA ARG A 54 -4.92 5.05 11.92
C ARG A 54 -5.73 4.73 13.18
N ARG A 55 -6.75 3.87 13.08
CA ARG A 55 -7.59 3.46 14.21
C ARG A 55 -6.79 2.68 15.25
N VAL A 56 -5.98 1.71 14.83
CA VAL A 56 -5.17 0.90 15.76
C VAL A 56 -4.15 1.79 16.48
N ARG A 57 -3.46 2.69 15.78
CA ARG A 57 -2.56 3.70 16.38
C ARG A 57 -3.29 4.58 17.40
N LYS A 58 -4.53 5.01 17.12
CA LYS A 58 -5.34 5.77 18.08
C LYS A 58 -5.76 4.94 19.30
N CYS A 59 -6.19 3.69 19.09
CA CYS A 59 -6.58 2.78 20.18
C CYS A 59 -5.41 2.52 21.15
N LEU A 60 -4.20 2.35 20.62
CA LEU A 60 -2.98 2.17 21.40
C LEU A 60 -2.42 3.48 21.98
N LYS A 61 -3.05 4.62 21.70
CA LYS A 61 -2.52 5.97 22.00
C LYS A 61 -1.10 6.19 21.44
N PHE A 62 -0.73 5.42 20.41
CA PHE A 62 0.55 5.44 19.71
C PHE A 62 0.41 6.21 18.40
N THR A 63 0.07 7.49 18.50
CA THR A 63 -0.01 8.37 17.34
C THR A 63 1.34 9.03 17.06
N HIS A 64 1.57 9.42 15.81
CA HIS A 64 2.72 10.27 15.50
C HIS A 64 2.57 11.61 16.20
N HIS A 65 3.68 12.17 16.66
CA HIS A 65 3.63 13.44 17.35
C HIS A 65 3.41 14.55 16.32
N HIS A 66 2.21 15.12 16.34
CA HIS A 66 1.92 16.37 15.67
C HIS A 66 2.15 17.47 16.68
N LYS A 67 3.23 18.24 16.54
CA LYS A 67 3.45 19.44 17.36
C LYS A 67 2.49 20.59 17.00
N CYS A 68 1.39 20.30 16.29
CA CYS A 68 0.26 21.19 15.98
C CYS A 68 -0.60 21.48 17.22
N THR A 69 0.03 21.65 18.38
CA THR A 69 -0.61 22.21 19.56
C THR A 69 -0.50 23.73 19.49
N PRO A 70 -1.52 24.50 19.89
CA PRO A 70 -1.48 25.98 19.88
C PRO A 70 -0.28 26.58 20.64
N LYS A 71 0.37 25.78 21.50
CA LYS A 71 1.58 26.14 22.26
C LYS A 71 2.85 26.34 21.42
N TYR A 72 2.94 25.82 20.18
CA TYR A 72 4.18 25.88 19.41
C TYR A 72 4.01 26.68 18.11
N LYS A 73 4.86 27.71 17.93
CA LYS A 73 4.83 28.60 16.76
C LYS A 73 5.10 27.91 15.41
N ASN A 74 5.68 26.70 15.39
CA ASN A 74 6.01 25.93 14.18
C ASN A 74 5.80 24.43 14.40
N PRO A 75 4.63 23.87 14.07
CA PRO A 75 4.36 22.47 14.35
C PRO A 75 5.09 21.55 13.36
N LYS A 76 6.18 20.92 13.82
CA LYS A 76 6.93 19.93 13.03
C LYS A 76 6.38 18.53 13.26
N PHE A 77 6.19 17.78 12.17
CA PHE A 77 5.87 16.35 12.22
C PHE A 77 7.08 15.59 12.77
N GLN A 78 6.84 14.73 13.77
CA GLN A 78 7.85 13.81 14.28
C GLN A 78 7.34 12.37 14.16
N LEU A 79 8.04 11.58 13.34
CA LEU A 79 7.76 10.16 13.19
C LEU A 79 8.02 9.46 14.53
N ARG A 80 7.05 8.66 14.97
CA ARG A 80 7.22 7.72 16.08
C ARG A 80 7.36 6.32 15.47
N PRO A 81 8.59 5.84 15.21
CA PRO A 81 8.81 4.50 14.68
C PRO A 81 8.42 3.47 15.73
N ILE A 82 8.02 2.28 15.28
CA ILE A 82 7.77 1.14 16.16
C ILE A 82 9.13 0.50 16.42
N THR A 83 9.65 0.65 17.63
CA THR A 83 10.86 -0.04 18.10
C THR A 83 10.45 -1.23 18.96
N GLU A 84 11.38 -2.15 19.22
CA GLU A 84 11.15 -3.34 20.03
C GLU A 84 10.53 -3.01 21.41
N ASP A 85 11.13 -2.05 22.13
CA ASP A 85 10.74 -1.66 23.49
C ASP A 85 9.30 -1.14 23.61
N VAL A 86 8.66 -0.81 22.48
CA VAL A 86 7.31 -0.23 22.44
C VAL A 86 6.23 -1.32 22.33
N ILE A 87 6.61 -2.56 22.05
CA ILE A 87 5.67 -3.63 21.69
C ILE A 87 5.13 -4.29 22.95
N ASP A 88 4.06 -3.69 23.48
CA ASP A 88 3.35 -4.25 24.64
C ASP A 88 2.24 -5.23 24.23
N ASN A 89 1.69 -5.04 23.03
CA ASN A 89 0.44 -5.65 22.57
C ASN A 89 0.55 -6.21 21.14
N VAL A 90 -0.21 -7.28 20.89
CA VAL A 90 -0.35 -7.91 19.55
C VAL A 90 -0.78 -6.92 18.47
N ARG A 91 -1.56 -5.90 18.83
CA ARG A 91 -2.08 -4.89 17.91
C ARG A 91 -0.98 -4.05 17.24
N PHE A 92 0.24 -4.02 17.78
CA PHE A 92 1.38 -3.41 17.10
C PHE A 92 1.77 -4.18 15.83
N PHE A 93 1.66 -5.51 15.83
CA PHE A 93 1.86 -6.32 14.61
C PHE A 93 0.78 -6.01 13.56
N GLU A 94 -0.48 -5.77 13.96
CA GLU A 94 -1.51 -5.32 13.02
C GLU A 94 -1.10 -4.02 12.32
N ILE A 95 -0.49 -3.07 13.03
CA ILE A 95 -0.03 -1.81 12.41
C ILE A 95 0.99 -2.11 11.31
N LEU A 96 1.99 -2.94 11.61
CA LEU A 96 3.06 -3.28 10.67
C LEU A 96 2.51 -4.04 9.45
N ILE A 97 1.68 -5.05 9.67
CA ILE A 97 1.05 -5.85 8.59
C ILE A 97 0.22 -4.93 7.67
N PHE A 98 -0.64 -4.07 8.23
CA PHE A 98 -1.48 -3.18 7.42
C PHE A 98 -0.71 -2.01 6.79
N GLU A 99 0.48 -1.66 7.29
CA GLU A 99 1.39 -0.72 6.61
C GLU A 99 1.98 -1.33 5.33
N VAL A 100 2.36 -2.61 5.35
CA VAL A 100 2.78 -3.39 4.17
C VAL A 100 1.62 -3.48 3.16
N GLU A 101 0.46 -3.99 3.60
CA GLU A 101 -0.71 -4.17 2.74
C GLU A 101 -1.17 -2.87 2.09
N ARG A 102 -1.11 -1.73 2.81
CA ARG A 102 -1.45 -0.42 2.23
C ARG A 102 -0.52 -0.04 1.08
N ALA A 103 0.78 -0.30 1.21
CA ALA A 103 1.76 0.00 0.16
C ALA A 103 1.60 -0.95 -1.04
N TRP A 104 1.40 -2.24 -0.77
CA TRP A 104 1.13 -3.26 -1.77
C TRP A 104 -0.17 -2.99 -2.54
N ALA A 105 -1.28 -2.70 -1.85
CA ALA A 105 -2.57 -2.38 -2.45
C ALA A 105 -2.48 -1.16 -3.36
N TYR A 106 -1.67 -0.15 -2.99
CA TYR A 106 -1.43 1.00 -3.85
C TYR A 106 -0.63 0.60 -5.10
N ALA A 107 0.38 -0.26 -4.96
CA ALA A 107 1.08 -0.78 -6.13
C ALA A 107 0.13 -1.54 -7.08
N MET A 108 -0.77 -2.37 -6.54
CA MET A 108 -1.75 -3.11 -7.35
C MET A 108 -2.79 -2.20 -8.01
N GLN A 109 -3.27 -1.16 -7.31
CA GLN A 109 -4.10 -0.11 -7.91
C GLN A 109 -3.40 0.52 -9.12
N LEU A 110 -2.12 0.90 -8.96
CA LEU A 110 -1.35 1.49 -10.06
C LEU A 110 -1.10 0.49 -11.18
N LYS A 111 -0.93 -0.80 -10.88
CA LYS A 111 -0.81 -1.87 -11.88
C LYS A 111 -2.06 -1.95 -12.73
N TYR A 112 -3.24 -1.93 -12.10
CA TYR A 112 -4.53 -1.90 -12.78
C TYR A 112 -4.67 -0.61 -13.63
N GLU A 113 -4.40 0.56 -13.07
CA GLU A 113 -4.50 1.84 -13.80
C GLU A 113 -3.47 2.03 -14.93
N CYS A 114 -2.41 1.21 -15.00
CA CYS A 114 -1.47 1.28 -16.11
C CYS A 114 -1.99 0.63 -17.39
N ASN A 115 -3.01 -0.25 -17.34
CA ASN A 115 -3.66 -0.89 -18.51
C ASN A 115 -2.67 -1.21 -19.67
N ASP A 116 -1.64 -2.00 -19.39
CA ASP A 116 -0.54 -2.38 -20.31
C ASP A 116 0.29 -1.25 -20.96
N ASP A 117 0.01 0.03 -20.66
CA ASP A 117 0.75 1.18 -21.18
C ASP A 117 2.23 1.10 -20.76
N GLU A 118 3.07 0.67 -21.70
CA GLU A 118 4.43 0.31 -21.35
C GLU A 118 5.27 1.53 -20.90
N LEU A 119 4.90 2.71 -21.39
CA LEU A 119 5.59 3.98 -21.20
C LEU A 119 5.03 4.83 -20.05
N SER A 120 4.03 4.33 -19.31
CA SER A 120 3.39 5.12 -18.25
C SER A 120 4.34 5.41 -17.10
N ARG A 121 4.50 6.71 -16.74
CA ARG A 121 5.26 7.14 -15.55
C ARG A 121 4.74 6.50 -14.25
N LYS A 122 3.50 6.02 -14.25
CA LYS A 122 2.90 5.28 -13.13
C LYS A 122 3.65 3.98 -12.79
N LYS A 123 4.40 3.39 -13.73
CA LYS A 123 5.25 2.21 -13.48
C LYS A 123 6.35 2.47 -12.44
N PHE A 124 7.00 3.63 -12.52
CA PHE A 124 8.00 4.03 -11.52
C PHE A 124 7.34 4.21 -10.15
N HIS A 125 6.13 4.78 -10.13
CA HIS A 125 5.35 4.92 -8.90
C HIS A 125 4.98 3.55 -8.31
N LYS A 126 4.48 2.62 -9.12
CA LYS A 126 4.19 1.23 -8.74
C LYS A 126 5.41 0.56 -8.12
N MET A 127 6.56 0.62 -8.80
CA MET A 127 7.80 0.02 -8.31
C MET A 127 8.26 0.62 -6.99
N ASN A 128 8.19 1.94 -6.84
CA ASN A 128 8.52 2.60 -5.56
C ASN A 128 7.56 2.21 -4.44
N LYS A 129 6.29 1.92 -4.75
CA LYS A 129 5.33 1.41 -3.76
C LYS A 129 5.63 -0.02 -3.35
N LEU A 130 6.03 -0.90 -4.28
CA LEU A 130 6.47 -2.26 -3.94
C LEU A 130 7.76 -2.28 -3.12
N ARG A 131 8.74 -1.42 -3.44
CA ARG A 131 9.97 -1.28 -2.63
C ARG A 131 9.65 -0.88 -1.20
N ARG A 132 8.76 0.10 -1.03
CA ARG A 132 8.27 0.51 0.30
C ARG A 132 7.50 -0.60 1.02
N ALA A 133 6.72 -1.41 0.30
CA ALA A 133 6.06 -2.57 0.90
C ALA A 133 7.09 -3.57 1.45
N LEU A 134 8.16 -3.82 0.69
CA LEU A 134 9.26 -4.68 1.12
C LEU A 134 10.02 -4.10 2.33
N GLU A 135 10.32 -2.80 2.34
CA GLU A 135 10.93 -2.13 3.51
C GLU A 135 10.11 -2.33 4.78
N HIS A 136 8.79 -2.17 4.70
CA HIS A 136 7.88 -2.41 5.82
C HIS A 136 7.84 -3.89 6.22
N ALA A 137 7.90 -4.82 5.27
CA ALA A 137 7.88 -6.26 5.53
C ALA A 137 9.18 -6.74 6.20
N LEU A 138 10.33 -6.22 5.77
CA LEU A 138 11.62 -6.46 6.40
C LEU A 138 11.65 -5.90 7.82
N HIS A 139 11.09 -4.72 8.04
CA HIS A 139 10.96 -4.15 9.38
C HIS A 139 10.08 -5.02 10.30
N LEU A 140 8.96 -5.55 9.78
CA LEU A 140 8.11 -6.50 10.49
C LEU A 140 8.89 -7.79 10.85
N GLU A 141 9.69 -8.33 9.93
CA GLU A 141 10.51 -9.52 10.16
C GLU A 141 11.61 -9.27 11.21
N GLN A 142 12.29 -8.13 11.15
CA GLN A 142 13.30 -7.74 12.14
C GLN A 142 12.71 -7.70 13.55
N ILE A 143 11.59 -7.01 13.69
CA ILE A 143 10.86 -6.94 14.96
C ILE A 143 10.44 -8.33 15.45
N ALA A 144 9.87 -9.15 14.56
CA ALA A 144 9.40 -10.49 14.93
C ALA A 144 10.55 -11.40 15.37
N LYS A 145 11.75 -11.28 14.77
CA LYS A 145 12.93 -12.09 15.15
C LYS A 145 13.49 -11.69 16.51
N ILE A 146 13.60 -10.39 16.75
CA ILE A 146 14.24 -9.85 17.95
C ILE A 146 13.33 -10.07 19.17
N HIS A 147 12.02 -9.87 19.02
CA HIS A 147 11.11 -9.91 20.16
C HIS A 147 10.97 -11.32 20.78
N PRO A 148 11.25 -11.50 22.08
CA PRO A 148 11.27 -12.81 22.73
C PRO A 148 9.89 -13.43 22.92
N ARG A 149 8.83 -12.63 23.14
CA ARG A 149 7.46 -13.14 23.38
C ARG A 149 6.70 -13.60 22.13
N VAL A 150 7.35 -13.58 20.97
CA VAL A 150 6.75 -13.96 19.68
C VAL A 150 6.98 -15.45 19.44
N ASP A 151 5.93 -16.17 19.06
CA ASP A 151 6.00 -17.60 18.77
C ASP A 151 6.89 -17.93 17.57
N SER A 152 7.41 -19.15 17.54
CA SER A 152 8.18 -19.66 16.40
C SER A 152 7.36 -19.73 15.11
N THR A 153 6.06 -20.06 15.22
CA THR A 153 5.11 -20.14 14.10
C THR A 153 4.91 -18.78 13.45
N THR A 154 4.63 -17.75 14.26
CA THR A 154 4.43 -16.38 13.81
C THR A 154 5.70 -15.79 13.19
N LYS A 155 6.89 -16.08 13.75
CA LYS A 155 8.18 -15.74 13.14
C LYS A 155 8.31 -16.31 11.73
N LYS A 156 7.94 -17.58 11.55
CA LYS A 156 8.00 -18.25 10.24
C LYS A 156 6.95 -17.74 9.26
N GLU A 157 5.74 -17.42 9.71
CA GLU A 157 4.74 -16.79 8.85
C GLU A 157 5.15 -15.41 8.37
N VAL A 158 5.72 -14.59 9.26
CA VAL A 158 6.26 -13.27 8.89
C VAL A 158 7.40 -13.42 7.88
N GLU A 159 8.31 -14.38 8.09
CA GLU A 159 9.38 -14.71 7.14
C GLU A 159 8.82 -15.09 5.75
N ALA A 160 7.79 -15.94 5.71
CA ALA A 160 7.12 -16.32 4.47
C ALA A 160 6.44 -15.12 3.80
N TYR A 161 5.77 -14.24 4.56
CA TYR A 161 5.12 -13.05 4.03
C TYR A 161 6.15 -12.04 3.47
N CYS A 162 7.27 -11.84 4.16
CA CYS A 162 8.36 -11.00 3.68
C CYS A 162 8.93 -11.53 2.36
N ALA A 163 9.23 -12.83 2.29
CA ALA A 163 9.71 -13.49 1.08
C ALA A 163 8.69 -13.38 -0.07
N TYR A 164 7.38 -13.47 0.21
CA TYR A 164 6.33 -13.30 -0.79
C TYR A 164 6.29 -11.87 -1.38
N ILE A 165 6.36 -10.84 -0.55
CA ILE A 165 6.39 -9.44 -1.01
C ILE A 165 7.67 -9.17 -1.81
N GLY A 166 8.81 -9.70 -1.35
CA GLY A 166 10.09 -9.65 -2.07
C GLY A 166 10.03 -10.33 -3.43
N ALA A 167 9.44 -11.51 -3.51
CA ALA A 167 9.24 -12.24 -4.77
C ALA A 167 8.33 -11.46 -5.74
N THR A 168 7.24 -10.89 -5.23
CA THR A 168 6.33 -10.04 -6.04
C THR A 168 7.06 -8.84 -6.63
N LEU A 169 7.96 -8.21 -5.86
CA LEU A 169 8.80 -7.13 -6.35
C LEU A 169 9.78 -7.61 -7.43
N ALA A 170 10.43 -8.77 -7.23
CA ALA A 170 11.38 -9.34 -8.17
C ALA A 170 10.72 -9.71 -9.52
N VAL A 171 9.51 -10.27 -9.48
CA VAL A 171 8.68 -10.54 -10.67
C VAL A 171 8.41 -9.25 -11.45
N GLU A 172 7.97 -8.21 -10.74
CA GLU A 172 7.66 -6.92 -11.37
C GLU A 172 8.92 -6.21 -11.90
N ALA A 173 10.08 -6.52 -11.33
CA ALA A 173 11.39 -6.07 -11.81
C ALA A 173 11.99 -6.96 -12.91
N LYS A 174 11.28 -8.00 -13.37
CA LYS A 174 11.73 -8.99 -14.37
C LYS A 174 12.98 -9.79 -13.93
N GLN A 175 13.23 -9.90 -12.63
CA GLN A 175 14.33 -10.70 -12.07
C GLN A 175 13.84 -12.12 -11.76
N TRP A 176 13.69 -12.95 -12.80
CA TRP A 176 13.03 -14.25 -12.71
C TRP A 176 13.74 -15.25 -11.79
N LYS A 177 15.07 -15.32 -11.86
CA LYS A 177 15.88 -16.24 -11.02
C LYS A 177 15.73 -15.95 -9.53
N SER A 178 15.85 -14.68 -9.14
CA SER A 178 15.68 -14.27 -7.74
C SER A 178 14.24 -14.48 -7.26
N ALA A 179 13.24 -14.22 -8.12
CA ALA A 179 11.85 -14.48 -7.81
C ALA A 179 11.59 -15.99 -7.57
N GLU A 180 12.16 -16.86 -8.42
CA GLU A 180 12.02 -18.31 -8.31
C GLU A 180 12.54 -18.83 -6.96
N GLU A 181 13.73 -18.40 -6.55
CA GLU A 181 14.32 -18.77 -5.26
C GLU A 181 13.46 -18.33 -4.07
N LEU A 182 12.96 -17.09 -4.11
CA LEU A 182 12.11 -16.56 -3.05
C LEU A 182 10.76 -17.29 -2.98
N TYR A 183 10.13 -17.60 -4.11
CA TYR A 183 8.89 -18.36 -4.13
C TYR A 183 9.07 -19.80 -3.67
N LYS A 184 10.18 -20.47 -4.02
CA LYS A 184 10.53 -21.78 -3.46
C LYS A 184 10.67 -21.72 -1.94
N LYS A 185 11.30 -20.66 -1.40
CA LYS A 185 11.37 -20.44 0.06
C LYS A 185 9.97 -20.29 0.68
N VAL A 186 9.07 -19.53 0.04
CA VAL A 186 7.69 -19.35 0.51
C VAL A 186 6.94 -20.68 0.58
N ILE A 187 7.01 -21.49 -0.49
CA ILE A 187 6.37 -22.82 -0.53
C ILE A 187 6.92 -23.71 0.59
N ALA A 188 8.24 -23.80 0.73
CA ALA A 188 8.88 -24.64 1.73
C ALA A 188 8.53 -24.23 3.18
N ILE A 189 8.34 -22.93 3.45
CA ILE A 189 7.93 -22.46 4.78
C ILE A 189 6.46 -22.82 5.04
N TYR A 190 5.55 -22.57 4.08
CA TYR A 190 4.14 -22.89 4.27
C TYR A 190 3.88 -24.39 4.34
N GLU A 191 4.62 -25.23 3.61
CA GLU A 191 4.56 -26.69 3.75
C GLU A 191 4.95 -27.16 5.15
N LYS A 192 5.99 -26.57 5.74
CA LYS A 192 6.37 -26.83 7.13
C LYS A 192 5.30 -26.34 8.11
N LEU A 193 4.69 -25.17 7.88
CA LEU A 193 3.64 -24.63 8.74
C LEU A 193 2.36 -25.49 8.71
N LYS A 194 2.00 -26.09 7.56
CA LYS A 194 0.87 -27.03 7.47
C LYS A 194 1.02 -28.25 8.39
N GLN A 195 2.25 -28.72 8.61
CA GLN A 195 2.50 -29.88 9.49
C GLN A 195 2.40 -29.53 10.98
N VAL A 196 2.50 -28.25 11.33
CA VAL A 196 2.56 -27.76 12.72
C VAL A 196 1.20 -27.25 13.21
N VAL A 197 0.31 -26.84 12.30
CA VAL A 197 -0.98 -26.23 12.65
C VAL A 197 -2.09 -27.28 12.57
N ASP A 198 -2.85 -27.43 13.65
CA ASP A 198 -3.94 -28.42 13.74
C ASP A 198 -5.26 -27.94 13.12
N SER A 199 -5.44 -26.63 12.92
CA SER A 199 -6.69 -26.05 12.40
C SER A 199 -6.85 -26.28 10.90
N GLU A 200 -7.93 -26.97 10.51
CA GLU A 200 -8.26 -27.28 9.11
C GLU A 200 -8.41 -26.02 8.24
N GLU A 201 -9.03 -24.96 8.75
CA GLU A 201 -9.19 -23.68 8.03
C GLU A 201 -7.84 -23.08 7.65
N MET A 202 -6.86 -23.16 8.55
CA MET A 202 -5.51 -22.63 8.32
C MET A 202 -4.73 -23.47 7.32
N ILE A 203 -4.86 -24.79 7.38
CA ILE A 203 -4.26 -25.71 6.41
C ILE A 203 -4.77 -25.40 5.01
N ALA A 204 -6.09 -25.24 4.84
CA ALA A 204 -6.72 -24.90 3.56
C ALA A 204 -6.21 -23.56 3.02
N LEU A 205 -6.01 -22.55 3.88
CA LEU A 205 -5.45 -21.25 3.48
C LEU A 205 -4.00 -21.34 3.03
N TYR A 206 -3.16 -22.12 3.73
CA TYR A 206 -1.78 -22.33 3.30
C TYR A 206 -1.71 -23.12 1.99
N GLU A 207 -2.60 -24.09 1.79
CA GLU A 207 -2.70 -24.82 0.53
C GLU A 207 -3.10 -23.92 -0.63
N ALA A 208 -4.13 -23.10 -0.46
CA ALA A 208 -4.52 -22.10 -1.44
C ALA A 208 -3.35 -21.17 -1.78
N ARG A 209 -2.60 -20.73 -0.76
CA ARG A 209 -1.43 -19.88 -0.96
C ARG A 209 -0.29 -20.56 -1.70
N CYS A 210 -0.01 -21.83 -1.39
CA CYS A 210 0.98 -22.63 -2.13
C CYS A 210 0.57 -22.76 -3.60
N LYS A 211 -0.71 -23.04 -3.90
CA LYS A 211 -1.23 -23.13 -5.29
C LYS A 211 -1.07 -21.81 -6.05
N GLU A 212 -1.43 -20.68 -5.43
CA GLU A 212 -1.22 -19.33 -5.99
C GLU A 212 0.26 -19.06 -6.30
N VAL A 213 1.17 -19.46 -5.42
CA VAL A 213 2.61 -19.24 -5.63
C VAL A 213 3.15 -20.20 -6.69
N GLN A 214 2.66 -21.44 -6.75
CA GLN A 214 3.08 -22.44 -7.73
C GLN A 214 2.72 -22.03 -9.16
N SER A 215 1.55 -21.42 -9.38
CA SER A 215 1.19 -20.92 -10.73
C SER A 215 2.15 -19.82 -11.19
N VAL A 216 2.49 -18.87 -10.31
CA VAL A 216 3.48 -17.81 -10.61
C VAL A 216 4.89 -18.39 -10.79
N LEU A 217 5.25 -19.42 -10.01
CA LEU A 217 6.55 -20.08 -10.10
C LEU A 217 6.76 -20.74 -11.47
N LYS A 218 5.74 -21.43 -12.01
CA LYS A 218 5.78 -22.03 -13.36
C LYS A 218 6.08 -20.97 -14.42
N VAL A 219 5.40 -19.83 -14.32
CA VAL A 219 5.62 -18.69 -15.20
C VAL A 219 7.05 -18.16 -15.06
N CYS A 220 7.55 -17.97 -13.83
CA CYS A 220 8.93 -17.52 -13.59
C CYS A 220 9.98 -18.50 -14.13
N ALA A 221 9.76 -19.81 -13.98
CA ALA A 221 10.67 -20.85 -14.47
C ALA A 221 10.76 -20.83 -16.00
N HIS A 222 9.63 -20.63 -16.70
CA HIS A 222 9.60 -20.49 -18.15
C HIS A 222 10.43 -19.29 -18.64
N TYR A 223 10.27 -18.11 -18.02
CA TYR A 223 11.07 -16.93 -18.35
C TYR A 223 12.55 -17.08 -17.95
N ALA A 224 12.88 -17.99 -17.03
CA ALA A 224 14.25 -18.29 -16.65
C ALA A 224 14.92 -19.29 -17.60
N SER A 225 14.15 -20.18 -18.24
CA SER A 225 14.64 -21.21 -19.17
C SER A 225 14.80 -20.74 -20.61
N GLU A 226 14.04 -19.74 -21.07
CA GLU A 226 14.06 -19.28 -22.46
C GLU A 226 14.61 -17.87 -22.64
N ASN A 227 15.65 -17.75 -23.46
CA ASN A 227 15.63 -16.77 -24.54
C ASN A 227 14.54 -17.25 -25.53
N VAL A 228 13.38 -16.56 -25.70
CA VAL A 228 12.52 -16.48 -26.92
C VAL A 228 11.04 -16.04 -26.65
N ASP A 229 10.52 -15.25 -27.59
CA ASP A 229 9.18 -14.78 -28.01
C ASP A 229 8.01 -14.48 -27.04
N ASP A 230 7.75 -13.17 -26.89
CA ASP A 230 6.61 -12.51 -26.19
C ASP A 230 5.19 -13.00 -26.57
N SER A 231 5.04 -13.78 -27.64
CA SER A 231 3.74 -14.22 -28.15
C SER A 231 3.15 -15.40 -27.36
N GLN A 232 3.98 -16.34 -26.88
CA GLN A 232 3.54 -17.47 -26.06
C GLN A 232 3.17 -17.03 -24.65
N ILE A 233 3.88 -16.01 -24.17
CA ILE A 233 3.66 -15.32 -22.91
C ILE A 233 2.27 -14.68 -22.82
N LYS A 234 1.80 -14.05 -23.90
CA LYS A 234 0.45 -13.46 -23.94
C LYS A 234 -0.64 -14.53 -23.87
N LYS A 235 -0.44 -15.68 -24.52
CA LYS A 235 -1.41 -16.79 -24.49
C LYS A 235 -1.53 -17.38 -23.09
N LEU A 236 -0.42 -17.69 -22.42
CA LEU A 236 -0.45 -18.22 -21.05
C LEU A 236 -1.01 -17.23 -20.03
N LYS A 237 -0.82 -15.92 -20.23
CA LYS A 237 -1.47 -14.89 -19.40
C LYS A 237 -2.97 -14.82 -19.65
N MET A 238 -3.41 -14.90 -20.92
CA MET A 238 -4.82 -14.94 -21.26
C MET A 238 -5.52 -16.17 -20.69
N ASP A 239 -4.88 -17.34 -20.79
CA ASP A 239 -5.41 -18.59 -20.25
C ASP A 239 -5.50 -18.53 -18.71
N PHE A 240 -4.51 -17.94 -18.05
CA PHE A 240 -4.52 -17.73 -16.59
C PHE A 240 -5.59 -16.74 -16.12
N ASP A 241 -5.79 -15.63 -16.85
CA ASP A 241 -6.85 -14.66 -16.54
C ASP A 241 -8.25 -15.27 -16.79
N GLN A 242 -8.37 -16.16 -17.78
CA GLN A 242 -9.59 -16.91 -18.06
C GLN A 242 -9.94 -17.89 -16.94
N ASP A 243 -8.96 -18.66 -16.45
CA ASP A 243 -9.14 -19.61 -15.36
C ASP A 243 -9.53 -18.93 -14.04
N LEU A 244 -8.92 -17.78 -13.73
CA LEU A 244 -9.30 -16.98 -12.56
C LEU A 244 -10.74 -16.47 -12.68
N ASN A 245 -11.14 -15.97 -13.86
CA ASN A 245 -12.50 -15.48 -14.07
C ASN A 245 -13.55 -16.59 -13.93
N LEU A 246 -13.25 -17.82 -14.35
CA LEU A 246 -14.12 -18.98 -14.18
C LEU A 246 -14.28 -19.37 -12.69
N GLU A 247 -13.19 -19.42 -11.92
CA GLU A 247 -13.27 -19.66 -10.47
C GLU A 247 -14.05 -18.55 -9.74
N PHE A 248 -13.92 -17.29 -10.17
CA PHE A 248 -14.69 -16.18 -9.61
C PHE A 248 -16.19 -16.22 -9.97
N ASP A 249 -16.55 -16.75 -11.14
CA ASP A 249 -17.94 -16.90 -11.57
C ASP A 249 -18.63 -18.10 -10.89
N ASP A 250 -17.92 -19.20 -10.66
CA ASP A 250 -18.42 -20.32 -9.85
C ASP A 250 -18.71 -19.90 -8.39
N LEU A 251 -17.87 -19.02 -7.82
CA LEU A 251 -18.12 -18.41 -6.51
C LEU A 251 -19.31 -17.44 -6.50
N LYS A 252 -19.65 -16.79 -7.63
CA LYS A 252 -20.86 -15.97 -7.74
C LYS A 252 -22.13 -16.83 -7.81
N ILE A 253 -22.05 -17.99 -8.47
CA ILE A 253 -23.15 -18.96 -8.57
C ILE A 253 -23.43 -19.58 -7.19
N GLY A 254 -22.38 -19.95 -6.44
CA GLY A 254 -22.52 -20.47 -5.07
C GLY A 254 -23.19 -19.49 -4.10
N ILE A 255 -22.91 -18.19 -4.22
CA ILE A 255 -23.50 -17.15 -3.36
C ILE A 255 -24.95 -16.81 -3.75
N LYS A 256 -25.37 -17.13 -4.98
CA LYS A 256 -26.78 -17.11 -5.40
C LYS A 256 -27.59 -18.30 -4.85
N GLY A 257 -26.93 -19.41 -4.52
CA GLY A 257 -27.60 -20.63 -4.00
C GLY A 257 -28.08 -20.54 -2.55
N GLU A 258 -27.54 -19.60 -1.76
CA GLU A 258 -27.75 -19.55 -0.30
C GLU A 258 -28.58 -18.35 0.18
N SER A 259 -29.31 -17.68 -0.71
CA SER A 259 -30.26 -16.63 -0.33
C SER A 259 -31.59 -16.72 -1.06
N ARG A 260 -32.60 -17.07 -0.26
CA ARG A 260 -34.04 -16.72 -0.36
C ARG A 260 -34.99 -17.65 -1.11
N LYS A 261 -35.69 -18.46 -0.31
CA LYS A 261 -37.17 -18.50 -0.34
C LYS A 261 -37.72 -17.16 0.19
N ASN A 262 -38.74 -16.63 -0.49
CA ASN A 262 -39.62 -15.49 -0.16
C ASN A 262 -38.94 -14.10 -0.31
N ASP A 263 -39.44 -13.11 -1.07
CA ASP A 263 -40.77 -12.81 -1.60
C ASP A 263 -40.71 -12.17 -2.99
N LYS A 264 -41.84 -12.26 -3.69
CA LYS A 264 -42.14 -11.62 -4.98
C LYS A 264 -41.94 -10.10 -4.93
N SER A 265 -41.19 -9.56 -5.88
CA SER A 265 -41.54 -8.31 -6.56
C SER A 265 -40.87 -8.29 -7.93
N GLU A 266 -41.70 -8.17 -8.96
CA GLU A 266 -41.30 -8.04 -10.36
C GLU A 266 -40.49 -6.75 -10.57
N ALA A 267 -39.35 -6.86 -11.25
CA ALA A 267 -38.81 -5.77 -12.07
C ALA A 267 -37.81 -6.33 -13.11
N MET A 268 -38.34 -6.48 -14.32
CA MET A 268 -37.76 -6.14 -15.61
C MET A 268 -36.38 -6.72 -16.00
N GLU A 269 -36.43 -7.72 -16.89
CA GLU A 269 -35.32 -8.04 -17.79
C GLU A 269 -34.99 -6.83 -18.67
N ILE A 270 -33.74 -6.37 -18.61
CA ILE A 270 -33.22 -5.42 -19.59
C ILE A 270 -32.65 -6.25 -20.74
N ASP A 271 -33.40 -6.24 -21.84
CA ASP A 271 -33.05 -6.82 -23.11
C ASP A 271 -31.86 -6.04 -23.72
N THR A 272 -30.66 -6.63 -23.80
CA THR A 272 -29.45 -5.97 -24.33
C THR A 272 -29.36 -5.99 -25.85
N THR A 273 -30.48 -6.04 -26.56
CA THR A 273 -30.52 -6.10 -28.04
C THR A 273 -31.22 -4.90 -28.68
N GLN A 274 -30.89 -3.68 -28.23
CA GLN A 274 -31.06 -2.48 -29.06
C GLN A 274 -29.87 -1.54 -28.85
N ILE A 275 -28.78 -1.79 -29.58
CA ILE A 275 -27.83 -0.74 -29.90
C ILE A 275 -28.58 0.21 -30.82
N THR A 276 -29.07 1.31 -30.27
CA THR A 276 -29.54 2.46 -31.05
C THR A 276 -28.36 2.93 -31.90
N GLU A 277 -28.58 3.03 -33.21
CA GLU A 277 -27.58 3.52 -34.14
C GLU A 277 -27.04 4.87 -33.68
N ILE A 278 -25.72 4.98 -33.58
CA ILE A 278 -25.06 6.27 -33.31
C ILE A 278 -25.48 7.21 -34.44
N PRO A 279 -26.15 8.36 -34.15
CA PRO A 279 -26.54 9.28 -35.19
C PRO A 279 -25.29 9.78 -35.91
N ARG A 280 -25.34 9.88 -37.25
CA ARG A 280 -24.21 10.39 -38.03
C ARG A 280 -23.91 11.82 -37.58
N LEU A 281 -22.66 12.04 -37.18
CA LEU A 281 -22.13 13.34 -36.78
C LEU A 281 -22.28 14.33 -37.94
N GLU A 282 -23.19 15.28 -37.78
CA GLU A 282 -23.25 16.46 -38.64
C GLU A 282 -22.36 17.57 -38.04
N PRO A 283 -21.60 18.30 -38.88
CA PRO A 283 -20.79 19.40 -38.40
C PRO A 283 -21.67 20.53 -37.87
N MET A 284 -21.64 20.75 -36.56
CA MET A 284 -22.26 21.93 -35.96
C MET A 284 -21.33 23.15 -36.10
N PRO A 285 -21.87 24.34 -36.41
CA PRO A 285 -21.09 25.57 -36.41
C PRO A 285 -20.70 25.90 -34.96
N CYS A 286 -19.46 25.58 -34.59
CA CYS A 286 -18.85 26.09 -33.37
C CYS A 286 -18.72 27.61 -33.49
N LYS A 287 -18.97 28.32 -32.39
CA LYS A 287 -18.74 29.77 -32.29
C LYS A 287 -17.40 30.12 -32.97
N PRO A 288 -17.35 31.18 -33.81
CA PRO A 288 -16.11 31.56 -34.48
C PRO A 288 -15.05 31.80 -33.41
N VAL A 289 -13.87 31.21 -33.62
CA VAL A 289 -12.70 31.48 -32.80
C VAL A 289 -12.38 32.96 -32.98
N PHE A 290 -12.76 33.77 -31.98
CA PHE A 290 -12.43 35.19 -31.97
C PHE A 290 -10.92 35.29 -31.75
N PHE A 291 -10.19 35.61 -32.82
CA PHE A 291 -8.80 36.00 -32.70
C PHE A 291 -8.75 37.41 -32.11
N ASP A 292 -8.36 37.50 -30.84
CA ASP A 292 -8.22 38.78 -30.14
C ASP A 292 -6.97 39.52 -30.67
N LEU A 293 -7.14 40.24 -31.78
CA LEU A 293 -6.09 41.02 -32.46
C LEU A 293 -5.47 42.10 -31.55
N ALA A 294 -6.13 42.44 -30.43
CA ALA A 294 -5.66 43.43 -29.47
C ALA A 294 -4.33 43.02 -28.80
N LEU A 295 -4.05 41.72 -28.64
CA LEU A 295 -2.80 41.25 -28.03
C LEU A 295 -1.54 41.58 -28.85
N ASN A 296 -1.67 41.78 -30.16
CA ASN A 296 -0.53 42.14 -31.02
C ASN A 296 -0.12 43.61 -30.92
N HIS A 297 -0.97 44.47 -30.33
CA HIS A 297 -0.73 45.91 -30.23
C HIS A 297 -0.35 46.38 -28.82
N ILE A 298 -0.27 45.48 -27.84
CA ILE A 298 0.20 45.82 -26.49
C ILE A 298 1.73 45.80 -26.50
N LYS A 299 2.35 46.98 -26.57
CA LYS A 299 3.77 47.15 -26.22
C LYS A 299 3.87 47.26 -24.71
N MET A 300 4.50 46.28 -24.08
CA MET A 300 4.76 46.30 -22.65
C MET A 300 5.75 47.44 -22.32
N PRO A 301 5.47 48.31 -21.34
CA PRO A 301 6.40 49.36 -20.96
C PRO A 301 7.69 48.77 -20.37
N SER A 302 8.84 49.37 -20.67
CA SER A 302 10.14 48.91 -20.18
C SER A 302 10.25 49.09 -18.67
N LEU A 303 10.60 48.03 -17.95
CA LEU A 303 10.71 47.98 -16.48
C LEU A 303 12.03 48.54 -15.92
N ASN A 304 12.78 49.32 -16.71
CA ASN A 304 14.11 49.82 -16.33
C ASN A 304 14.08 50.71 -15.07
N SER A 305 13.00 51.44 -14.82
CA SER A 305 12.84 52.27 -13.61
C SER A 305 12.74 51.42 -12.34
N ARG A 306 12.10 50.25 -12.40
CA ARG A 306 11.93 49.36 -11.24
C ARG A 306 13.18 48.55 -10.89
N MET A 307 14.07 48.36 -11.86
CA MET A 307 15.38 47.74 -11.63
C MET A 307 16.40 48.71 -11.02
N GLN A 308 16.26 50.02 -11.25
CA GLN A 308 17.12 51.04 -10.67
C GLN A 308 16.74 51.40 -9.22
N GLU A 309 15.46 51.27 -8.85
CA GLU A 309 15.01 51.46 -7.47
C GLU A 309 15.59 50.37 -6.53
N GLN A 310 15.72 49.12 -7.01
CA GLN A 310 16.31 48.04 -6.22
C GLN A 310 17.83 48.18 -6.01
N SER A 311 18.54 48.90 -6.88
CA SER A 311 19.98 49.16 -6.68
C SER A 311 20.26 50.45 -5.89
N GLN A 312 19.26 51.30 -5.64
CA GLN A 312 19.40 52.50 -4.79
C GLN A 312 18.85 52.31 -3.37
N GLU A 313 17.96 51.33 -3.12
CA GLU A 313 17.43 51.03 -1.78
C GLU A 313 18.43 50.34 -0.83
N GLU A 314 19.55 49.78 -1.32
CA GLU A 314 20.57 49.14 -0.46
C GLU A 314 21.61 50.12 0.15
N GLU A 315 21.72 51.37 -0.32
CA GLU A 315 22.74 52.32 0.17
C GLU A 315 22.20 53.55 0.94
N GLY A 316 20.89 53.68 1.16
CA GLY A 316 20.37 54.91 1.77
C GLY A 316 19.05 54.80 2.52
N GLN A 317 19.04 54.23 3.73
CA GLN A 317 18.26 54.79 4.85
C GLN A 317 18.61 54.16 6.20
N ALA A 318 19.60 54.75 6.86
CA ALA A 318 19.63 54.80 8.31
C ALA A 318 18.53 55.77 8.79
N GLY A 319 17.62 55.30 9.64
CA GLY A 319 16.88 56.15 10.57
C GLY A 319 15.36 56.24 10.39
N ILE A 320 14.69 56.17 11.55
CA ILE A 320 13.30 56.56 11.85
C ILE A 320 12.24 55.46 11.64
N GLY A 321 12.09 54.60 12.66
CA GLY A 321 10.95 53.68 12.76
C GLY A 321 10.82 53.02 14.13
N SER A 322 11.24 53.71 15.20
CA SER A 322 10.92 53.32 16.58
C SER A 322 9.59 53.98 16.96
N ARG A 323 8.70 53.25 17.64
CA ARG A 323 7.27 53.54 17.96
C ARG A 323 6.35 53.07 16.83
N ILE A 324 5.59 51.98 17.00
CA ILE A 324 4.39 51.91 17.85
C ILE A 324 4.30 50.52 18.50
N LYS A 325 4.45 50.51 19.83
CA LYS A 325 4.08 49.41 20.72
C LYS A 325 2.98 49.99 21.63
N ASN A 326 1.86 49.28 21.73
CA ASN A 326 0.73 49.51 22.65
C ASN A 326 -0.28 50.63 22.28
N MET A 327 -1.38 50.23 21.63
CA MET A 327 -2.74 50.76 21.87
C MET A 327 -3.73 49.63 21.53
N PHE A 328 -4.12 48.80 22.50
CA PHE A 328 -5.30 48.98 23.37
C PHE A 328 -6.61 48.83 22.57
N TRP A 329 -7.26 47.66 22.64
CA TRP A 329 -8.73 47.47 22.60
C TRP A 329 -9.04 46.02 23.01
N GLY A 330 -9.34 45.85 24.30
CA GLY A 330 -10.14 44.73 24.80
C GLY A 330 -11.60 45.17 24.85
N PHE A 331 -12.53 44.28 24.53
CA PHE A 331 -13.94 44.45 24.84
C PHE A 331 -14.52 43.13 25.36
N LYS A 332 -15.43 43.33 26.31
CA LYS A 332 -16.16 42.42 27.18
C LYS A 332 -16.80 41.21 26.49
#